data_AF-A0A4S2HCH2-F1
#
_entry.id   AF-A0A4S2HCH2-F1
#
_cell.length_a   1.000
_cell.length_b   1.000
_cell.length_c   1.000
_cell.angle_alpha   90.00
_cell.angle_beta   90.00
_cell.angle_gamma   90.00
#
_symmetry.space_group_name_H-M   'P 1'
#
loop_
_entity.id
_entity.type
_entity.pdbx_description
1 polymer ?
#
loop_
_entity_poly.entity_id
_entity_poly.type
_entity_poly.pdbx_seq_one_letter_code
_entity_poly.pdbx_strand_id
1 'polypeptide(L)' 'MSETPDSQDERAARVKAAAERALAEAEARRSAEPRPDAAPDETEINGPAGPEPTRFGDWEKKGITYDF' A
#
# COMPACT_ATOMS: atom_id res chain seq x y z
N MET A 1 16.93 -24.41 -29.55
CA MET A 1 17.30 -24.09 -28.17
C MET A 1 16.00 -23.86 -27.43
N SER A 2 15.49 -24.87 -26.73
CA SER A 2 14.24 -24.79 -25.98
C SER A 2 14.58 -24.36 -24.55
N GLU A 3 14.36 -23.08 -24.25
CA GLU A 3 14.44 -22.53 -22.90
C GLU A 3 13.43 -23.28 -22.02
N THR A 4 13.92 -23.91 -20.96
CA THR A 4 13.10 -24.60 -19.96
C THR A 4 12.60 -23.54 -18.98
N PRO A 5 11.31 -23.52 -18.58
CA PRO A 5 10.83 -22.51 -17.65
C PRO A 5 11.54 -22.62 -16.30
N ASP A 6 12.05 -21.49 -15.83
CA ASP A 6 12.60 -21.20 -14.48
C ASP A 6 11.86 -22.06 -13.44
N SER A 7 12.60 -22.92 -12.72
CA SER A 7 12.01 -23.80 -11.71
C SER A 7 11.29 -22.96 -10.65
N GLN A 8 10.22 -23.49 -10.06
CA GLN A 8 9.45 -22.75 -9.04
C GLN A 8 10.33 -22.29 -7.87
N ASP A 9 11.36 -23.06 -7.52
CA ASP A 9 12.35 -22.71 -6.50
C ASP A 9 13.21 -21.49 -6.89
N GLU A 10 13.59 -21.36 -8.16
CA GLU A 10 14.39 -20.25 -8.67
C GLU A 10 13.58 -18.95 -8.67
N ARG A 11 12.30 -19.04 -9.06
CA ARG A 11 11.34 -17.94 -8.96
C ARG A 11 11.13 -17.49 -7.53
N ALA A 12 10.95 -18.44 -6.61
CA ALA A 12 10.77 -18.16 -5.19
C ALA A 12 12.01 -17.50 -4.58
N ALA A 13 13.21 -17.97 -4.94
CA ALA A 13 14.47 -17.38 -4.50
C ALA A 13 14.63 -15.93 -5.00
N ARG A 14 14.30 -15.67 -6.27
CA ARG A 14 14.32 -14.32 -6.86
C ARG A 14 13.34 -13.37 -6.19
N VAL A 15 12.11 -13.82 -5.90
CA VAL A 15 11.10 -13.02 -5.20
C VAL A 15 11.56 -12.71 -3.77
N LYS A 16 12.14 -13.68 -3.06
CA LYS A 16 12.66 -13.47 -1.71
C LYS A 16 13.77 -12.43 -1.69
N ALA A 17 14.74 -12.54 -2.59
CA ALA A 17 15.82 -11.57 -2.71
C ALA A 17 15.33 -10.16 -3.12
N ALA A 18 14.25 -10.08 -3.91
CA ALA A 18 13.62 -8.80 -4.24
C ALA A 18 12.89 -8.19 -3.03
N ALA A 19 12.19 -9.01 -2.23
CA ALA A 19 11.50 -8.57 -1.03
C ALA A 19 12.47 -8.03 0.03
N GLU A 20 13.59 -8.72 0.27
CA GLU A 20 14.62 -8.28 1.21
C GLU A 20 15.21 -6.91 0.82
N ARG A 21 15.48 -6.70 -0.48
CA ARG A 21 15.94 -5.39 -1.00
C ARG A 21 14.88 -4.29 -0.83
N ALA A 22 13.62 -4.59 -1.15
CA ALA A 22 12.53 -3.62 -1.04
C ALA A 22 12.28 -3.19 0.41
N LEU A 23 12.41 -4.12 1.37
CA LEU A 23 12.28 -3.83 2.80
C LEU A 23 13.43 -2.97 3.31
N ALA A 24 14.68 -3.32 2.98
CA ALA A 24 15.85 -2.54 3.35
C ALA A 24 15.79 -1.12 2.79
N GLU A 25 15.33 -0.95 1.54
CA GLU A 25 15.15 0.36 0.93
C GLU A 25 14.02 1.16 1.61
N ALA A 26 12.90 0.53 1.95
CA ALA A 26 11.80 1.18 2.66
C ALA A 26 12.21 1.63 4.07
N GLU A 27 13.03 0.84 4.77
CA GLU A 27 13.57 1.18 6.08
C GLU A 27 14.58 2.33 5.98
N ALA A 28 15.49 2.29 5.00
CA ALA A 28 16.41 3.38 4.72
C ALA A 28 15.67 4.68 4.39
N ARG A 29 14.59 4.60 3.60
CA ARG A 29 13.71 5.75 3.31
C ARG A 29 13.05 6.28 4.58
N ARG A 30 12.43 5.44 5.40
CA ARG A 30 11.82 5.85 6.67
C ARG A 30 12.79 6.46 7.67
N SER A 31 14.05 6.01 7.68
CA SER A 31 15.07 6.54 8.58
C SER A 31 15.71 7.83 8.07
N ALA A 32 15.74 8.04 6.74
CA ALA A 32 16.28 9.24 6.12
C ALA A 32 15.23 10.36 5.99
N GLU A 33 13.95 10.01 5.95
CA GLU A 33 12.85 10.97 6.00
C GLU A 33 12.70 11.49 7.43
N PRO A 34 12.88 12.80 7.69
CA PRO A 34 12.39 13.36 8.94
C PRO A 34 10.90 13.02 9.00
N ARG A 35 10.45 12.45 10.14
CA ARG A 35 9.02 12.21 10.41
C ARG A 35 8.31 13.48 9.95
N PRO A 36 7.43 13.44 8.93
CA PRO A 36 6.64 14.61 8.64
C PRO A 36 5.98 14.94 9.97
N ASP A 37 6.28 16.11 10.52
CA ASP A 37 5.46 16.68 11.58
C ASP A 37 4.04 16.31 11.17
N ALA A 38 3.35 15.53 12.01
CA ALA A 38 2.02 15.07 11.71
C ALA A 38 1.18 16.32 11.53
N ALA A 39 1.15 16.82 10.29
CA ALA A 39 0.34 17.92 9.89
C ALA A 39 -1.06 17.43 10.23
N PRO A 40 -1.84 18.21 11.00
CA PRO A 40 -3.21 17.82 11.25
C PRO A 40 -3.83 17.51 9.89
N ASP A 41 -4.30 16.27 9.72
CA ASP A 41 -4.85 15.76 8.48
C ASP A 41 -5.68 16.87 7.84
N GLU A 42 -5.24 17.37 6.68
CA GLU A 42 -5.98 18.39 5.96
C GLU A 42 -7.31 17.75 5.56
N THR A 43 -8.35 17.97 6.35
CA THR A 43 -9.66 17.35 6.18
C THR A 43 -10.11 17.57 4.74
N GLU A 44 -10.39 16.49 4.02
CA GLU A 44 -10.87 16.56 2.65
C GLU A 44 -12.10 17.50 2.56
N ILE A 45 -11.97 18.61 1.83
CA ILE A 45 -13.05 19.59 1.72
C ILE A 45 -14.14 19.00 0.82
N ASN A 46 -15.24 18.57 1.44
CA ASN A 46 -16.40 17.86 0.88
C ASN A 46 -16.23 16.33 0.68
N GLY A 47 -15.12 15.77 1.16
CA GLY A 47 -14.91 14.32 1.23
C GLY A 47 -15.63 13.63 2.37
N PRO A 48 -15.62 12.29 2.44
CA PRO A 48 -15.94 11.60 3.68
C PRO A 48 -14.94 12.07 4.75
N ALA A 49 -15.47 12.52 5.89
CA ALA A 49 -14.62 12.92 7.01
C ALA A 49 -13.98 11.65 7.61
N GLY A 50 -12.65 11.60 7.63
CA GLY A 50 -11.90 10.48 8.21
C GLY A 50 -11.43 9.44 7.17
N PRO A 51 -10.79 8.35 7.64
CA PRO A 51 -10.20 7.36 6.76
C PRO A 51 -11.24 6.72 5.84
N GLU A 52 -10.88 6.59 4.57
CA GLU A 52 -11.61 5.95 3.47
C GLU A 52 -12.76 5.00 3.90
N PRO A 53 -14.01 5.22 3.43
CA PRO A 53 -15.18 4.44 3.83
C PRO A 53 -15.06 2.94 3.48
N THR A 54 -14.15 2.58 2.58
CA THR A 54 -13.75 1.21 2.25
C THR A 54 -13.21 0.42 3.43
N ARG A 55 -12.78 1.09 4.52
CA ARG A 55 -12.28 0.42 5.74
C ARG A 55 -13.32 0.15 6.83
N PHE A 56 -14.50 0.78 6.83
CA PHE A 56 -15.43 0.75 7.97
C PHE A 56 -16.90 0.44 7.66
N GLY A 57 -17.24 0.13 6.40
CA GLY A 57 -18.58 -0.34 6.04
C GLY A 57 -19.64 0.76 5.86
N ASP A 58 -19.25 2.04 5.93
CA ASP A 58 -20.11 3.20 5.67
C ASP A 58 -20.18 3.51 4.16
N TRP A 59 -20.62 2.53 3.36
CA TRP A 59 -20.91 2.73 1.93
C TRP A 59 -22.25 3.43 1.70
N GLU A 60 -22.95 3.81 2.77
CA GLU A 60 -24.22 4.51 2.73
C GLU A 60 -24.04 5.99 3.07
N LYS A 61 -24.32 6.86 2.11
CA LYS A 61 -24.47 8.30 2.36
C LYS A 61 -25.93 8.66 2.20
N LYS A 62 -26.60 9.00 3.31
CA LYS A 62 -28.04 9.34 3.36
C LYS A 62 -28.96 8.20 2.87
N GLY A 63 -28.63 6.94 3.18
CA GLY A 63 -29.45 5.77 2.84
C GLY A 63 -29.37 5.32 1.39
N ILE A 64 -28.38 5.80 0.64
CA ILE A 64 -28.06 5.33 -0.71
C ILE A 64 -26.70 4.65 -0.63
N THR A 65 -26.67 3.35 -0.94
CA THR A 65 -25.42 2.60 -1.08
C THR A 65 -24.71 3.07 -2.34
N TYR A 66 -23.46 3.51 -2.19
CA TYR A 66 -22.62 3.99 -3.27
C TYR A 66 -21.67 2.86 -3.69
N ASP A 67 -21.62 2.52 -4.99
CA ASP A 67 -20.75 1.47 -5.55
C ASP A 67 -19.86 2.07 -6.68
N PHE A 68 -18.55 1.79 -6.66
CA PHE A 68 -17.57 2.19 -7.69
C PHE A 68 -16.89 0.95 -8.27
#